data_AF-A0A4R4QZN6-F1
#
_entry.id   AF-A0A4R4QZN6-F1
#
_cell.length_a   1.000
_cell.length_b   1.000
_cell.length_c   1.000
_cell.angle_alpha   90.00
_cell.angle_beta   90.00
_cell.angle_gamma   90.00
#
_symmetry.space_group_name_H-M   'P 1'
#
loop_
_entity.id
_entity.type
_entity.pdbx_description
1 polymer ?
#
loop_
_entity_poly.entity_id
_entity_poly.type
_entity_poly.pdbx_seq_one_letter_code
_entity_poly.pdbx_strand_id
1 'polypeptide(L)'
;MAENVELIIRFHPVGGEDVSVLTTDFTGPDEALGVIAKALDERRSLVLTRARYNREATENAVIVNLANVVAVRVARQDSETTGQYL
;
A
#
# COMPACT_ATOMS: atom_id res chain seq x y z
N MET A 1 21.60 -0.29 10.54
CA MET A 1 20.13 -0.17 10.45
C MET A 1 19.77 -0.54 9.02
N ALA A 2 18.86 -1.49 8.79
CA ALA A 2 18.47 -1.85 7.44
C ALA A 2 17.80 -0.62 6.80
N GLU A 3 18.26 -0.22 5.61
CA GLU A 3 17.57 0.81 4.84
C GLU A 3 16.26 0.23 4.36
N ASN A 4 15.13 0.78 4.83
CA ASN A 4 13.82 0.42 4.32
C ASN A 4 13.73 0.79 2.84
N VAL A 5 13.10 -0.08 2.06
CA VAL A 5 12.95 0.14 0.63
C VAL A 5 11.69 0.95 0.36
N GLU A 6 11.72 1.80 -0.67
CA GLU A 6 10.50 2.44 -1.15
C GLU A 6 9.61 1.38 -1.84
N LEU A 7 8.38 1.26 -1.37
CA LEU A 7 7.37 0.36 -1.90
C LEU A 7 6.18 1.15 -2.41
N ILE A 8 5.59 0.64 -3.47
CA ILE A 8 4.32 1.09 -4.03
C ILE A 8 3.26 0.11 -3.57
N ILE A 9 2.30 0.60 -2.79
CA ILE A 9 1.13 -0.17 -2.39
C ILE A 9 -0.06 0.38 -3.16
N ARG A 10 -0.67 -0.46 -4.01
CA ARG A 10 -1.89 -0.15 -4.74
C ARG A 10 -3.06 -0.89 -4.12
N PHE A 11 -4.07 -0.14 -3.71
CA PHE A 11 -5.34 -0.64 -3.22
C PHE A 11 -6.36 -0.59 -4.35
N HIS A 12 -7.00 -1.71 -4.61
CA HIS A 12 -8.09 -1.83 -5.57
C HIS A 12 -9.41 -1.85 -4.79
N PRO A 13 -10.15 -0.73 -4.73
CA PRO A 13 -11.42 -0.71 -4.01
C PRO A 13 -12.53 -1.37 -4.82
N VAL A 14 -13.63 -1.76 -4.15
CA VAL A 14 -14.86 -2.27 -4.79
C VAL A 14 -15.46 -1.23 -5.76
N GLY A 15 -15.20 0.05 -5.53
CA GLY A 15 -15.62 1.12 -6.44
C GLY A 15 -14.76 2.38 -6.27
N GLY A 16 -14.73 3.19 -7.33
CA GLY A 16 -13.84 4.35 -7.43
C GLY A 16 -12.55 4.04 -8.17
N GLU A 17 -11.57 4.94 -8.07
CA GLU A 17 -10.24 4.79 -8.66
C GLU A 17 -9.31 4.02 -7.70
N ASP A 18 -8.36 3.29 -8.27
CA ASP A 18 -7.28 2.66 -7.51
C ASP A 18 -6.49 3.71 -6.73
N VAL A 19 -6.18 3.40 -5.48
CA VAL A 19 -5.38 4.28 -4.62
C VAL A 19 -3.98 3.72 -4.55
N SER A 20 -2.99 4.50 -5.00
CA SER A 20 -1.57 4.13 -4.90
C SER A 20 -0.84 5.04 -3.91
N VAL A 21 -0.14 4.42 -2.96
CA VAL A 21 0.72 5.10 -1.99
C VAL A 21 2.15 4.59 -2.14
N LEU A 22 3.10 5.50 -2.04
CA LEU A 22 4.52 5.21 -1.87
C LEU A 22 4.82 5.19 -0.38
N THR A 23 5.55 4.19 0.13
CA THR A 23 5.91 4.10 1.55
C THR A 23 7.31 3.52 1.77
N THR A 24 7.95 3.96 2.84
CA THR A 24 9.22 3.41 3.36
C THR A 24 9.03 2.75 4.74
N ASP A 25 7.80 2.39 5.11
CA ASP A 25 7.49 1.78 6.40
C ASP A 25 7.99 0.32 6.54
N PHE A 26 8.36 -0.35 5.44
CA PHE A 26 8.71 -1.78 5.44
C PHE A 26 10.12 -2.05 4.89
N THR A 27 10.72 -3.14 5.36
CA THR A 27 12.03 -3.63 4.89
C THR A 27 11.94 -4.33 3.53
N GLY A 28 10.76 -4.78 3.12
CA GLY A 28 10.53 -5.37 1.81
C GLY A 28 9.07 -5.79 1.53
N PRO A 29 8.79 -6.27 0.30
CA PRO A 29 7.44 -6.65 -0.11
C PRO A 29 6.80 -7.74 0.75
N ASP A 30 7.58 -8.74 1.19
CA ASP A 30 7.05 -9.87 1.98
C ASP A 30 6.57 -9.42 3.36
N GLU A 31 7.32 -8.52 4.01
CA GLU A 31 6.90 -7.93 5.28
C GLU A 31 5.63 -7.10 5.10
N ALA A 32 5.59 -6.24 4.07
CA ALA A 32 4.43 -5.42 3.77
C ALA A 32 3.18 -6.29 3.52
N LEU A 33 3.30 -7.34 2.70
CA LEU A 33 2.21 -8.28 2.45
C LEU A 33 1.72 -8.96 3.73
N GLY A 34 2.63 -9.39 4.60
CA GLY A 34 2.28 -10.00 5.88
C GLY A 34 1.48 -9.05 6.80
N VAL A 35 1.92 -7.79 6.89
CA VAL A 35 1.22 -6.77 7.70
C VAL A 35 -0.15 -6.42 7.11
N ILE A 36 -0.24 -6.25 5.79
CA ILE A 36 -1.48 -5.90 5.09
C ILE A 36 -2.49 -7.06 5.17
N ALA A 37 -2.05 -8.29 4.92
CA ALA A 37 -2.90 -9.47 5.03
C ALA A 37 -3.46 -9.61 6.46
N LYS A 38 -2.61 -9.43 7.48
CA LYS A 38 -3.05 -9.43 8.86
C LYS A 38 -4.09 -8.33 9.15
N ALA A 39 -3.90 -7.13 8.62
CA ALA A 39 -4.86 -6.04 8.77
C ALA A 39 -6.21 -6.36 8.09
N LEU A 40 -6.20 -6.99 6.91
CA LEU A 40 -7.40 -7.48 6.22
C LEU A 40 -8.12 -8.54 7.05
N ASP A 41 -7.41 -9.58 7.48
CA ASP A 41 -7.97 -10.72 8.22
C ASP A 41 -8.61 -10.28 9.54
N GLU A 42 -7.95 -9.37 10.24
CA GLU A 42 -8.42 -8.84 11.53
C GLU A 42 -9.37 -7.64 11.37
N ARG A 43 -9.71 -7.26 10.13
CA ARG A 43 -10.57 -6.12 9.79
C ARG A 43 -10.12 -4.81 10.46
N ARG A 44 -8.81 -4.61 10.56
CA ARG A 44 -8.17 -3.42 11.13
C ARG A 44 -7.77 -2.45 10.02
N SER A 45 -7.69 -1.17 10.36
CA SER A 45 -7.07 -0.18 9.49
C SER A 45 -5.58 -0.47 9.31
N LEU A 46 -5.05 -0.21 8.13
CA LEU A 46 -3.62 -0.16 7.89
C LEU A 46 -3.12 1.24 8.21
N VAL A 47 -2.06 1.34 9.01
CA VAL A 47 -1.41 2.62 9.33
C VAL A 47 -0.05 2.64 8.68
N LEU A 48 0.21 3.66 7.87
CA LEU A 48 1.51 3.95 7.28
C LEU A 48 1.99 5.28 7.86
N THR A 49 3.19 5.30 8.43
CA THR A 49 3.73 6.50 9.09
C THR A 49 4.64 7.31 8.18
N ARG A 50 5.11 6.70 7.09
CA ARG A 50 6.02 7.27 6.11
C ARG A 50 5.49 6.99 4.71
N ALA A 51 4.32 7.53 4.39
CA ALA A 51 3.65 7.32 3.11
C ALA A 51 3.29 8.62 2.40
N ARG A 52 3.26 8.60 1.07
CA ARG A 52 2.77 9.73 0.26
C ARG A 52 1.98 9.22 -0.92
N TYR A 53 0.98 9.97 -1.37
CA TYR A 53 0.35 9.67 -2.65
C TYR A 53 1.38 9.87 -3.77
N ASN A 54 1.26 9.11 -4.87
CA ASN A 54 2.25 9.11 -5.96
C ASN A 54 2.54 10.53 -6.53
N ARG A 55 1.60 11.47 -6.37
CA ARG A 55 1.72 12.87 -6.83
C ARG A 55 2.25 13.84 -5.77
N GLU A 56 2.43 13.40 -4.53
CA GLU A 56 2.87 14.24 -3.42
C GLU A 56 4.39 14.18 -3.24
N ALA A 57 5.00 15.32 -2.91
CA ALA A 57 6.44 15.43 -2.69
C ALA A 57 6.86 15.13 -1.24
N THR A 58 5.93 15.13 -0.29
CA THR A 58 6.22 15.05 1.15
C THR A 58 5.62 13.77 1.74
N GLU A 59 6.38 13.11 2.63
CA GLU A 59 5.89 12.00 3.42
C GLU A 59 4.87 12.47 4.47
N ASN A 60 3.82 11.68 4.62
CA ASN A 60 2.70 11.88 5.53
C ASN A 60 2.39 10.58 6.29
N ALA A 61 1.67 10.72 7.40
CA ALA A 61 1.02 9.57 8.03
C ALA A 61 -0.35 9.36 7.38
N VAL A 62 -0.65 8.12 6.96
CA VAL A 62 -1.90 7.74 6.29
C VAL A 62 -2.53 6.56 7.01
N ILE A 63 -3.84 6.65 7.26
CA ILE A 63 -4.64 5.53 7.75
C ILE A 63 -5.55 5.08 6.61
N VAL A 64 -5.42 3.82 6.21
CA VAL A 64 -6.22 3.22 5.13
C VAL A 64 -7.25 2.28 5.74
N ASN A 65 -8.52 2.53 5.43
CA ASN A 65 -9.59 1.58 5.73
C ASN A 65 -9.64 0.52 4.63
N LEU A 66 -9.54 -0.75 5.02
CA LEU A 66 -9.49 -1.89 4.10
C LEU A 66 -10.86 -2.54 3.84
N ALA A 67 -11.95 -2.05 4.45
CA ALA A 67 -13.27 -2.69 4.41
C ALA A 67 -13.86 -2.86 3.00
N ASN A 68 -13.49 -2.00 2.05
CA ASN A 68 -13.98 -2.03 0.67
C ASN A 68 -12.84 -2.26 -0.33
N VAL A 69 -11.78 -2.96 0.07
CA VAL A 69 -10.64 -3.29 -0.81
C VAL A 69 -10.76 -4.74 -1.27
N VAL A 70 -10.74 -4.96 -2.58
CA VAL A 70 -10.84 -6.30 -3.20
C VAL A 70 -9.48 -6.93 -3.46
N ALA A 71 -8.46 -6.11 -3.70
CA ALA A 71 -7.09 -6.57 -3.91
C ALA A 71 -6.10 -5.50 -3.45
N VAL A 72 -4.91 -5.95 -3.05
CA VAL A 72 -3.77 -5.08 -2.76
C VAL A 72 -2.55 -5.60 -3.49
N ARG A 73 -1.87 -4.73 -4.23
CA ARG A 73 -0.59 -5.03 -4.86
C ARG A 73 0.53 -4.29 -4.14
N VAL A 74 1.64 -4.98 -3.90
CA VAL A 74 2.88 -4.41 -3.37
C VAL A 74 3.97 -4.59 -4.42
N ALA A 75 4.64 -3.51 -4.81
CA ALA A 75 5.71 -3.53 -5.80
C ALA A 75 6.86 -2.59 -5.41
N ARG A 76 8.08 -2.88 -5.90
CA ARG A 76 9.23 -1.99 -5.74
C ARG A 76 9.38 -0.95 -6.84
N GLN A 77 8.71 -1.17 -7.97
CA GLN A 77 8.73 -0.29 -9.13
C GLN A 77 7.30 -0.13 -9.63
N ASP A 78 6.98 1.06 -10.11
CA ASP A 78 5.70 1.29 -10.76
C ASP A 78 5.79 0.64 -12.14
N SER A 79 4.84 -0.25 -12.40
CA SER A 79 4.61 -0.76 -13.74
C SER A 79 3.20 -0.33 -14.08
N GLU A 80 3.00 0.25 -15.26
CA GLU A 80 1.69 0.57 -15.84
C GLU A 80 0.86 -0.69 -16.17
N THR A 81 0.99 -1.75 -15.38
CA THR A 81 0.10 -2.89 -15.49
C THR A 81 -1.28 -2.42 -15.05
N THR A 82 -2.11 -2.17 -16.05
CA THR A 82 -3.51 -1.83 -15.95
C THR A 82 -4.28 -3.14 -16.08
N GLY A 83 -4.85 -3.62 -14.99
CA GLY A 83 -5.65 -4.83 -15.00
C GLY A 83 -6.65 -4.84 -13.85
N GLN A 84 -7.82 -5.45 -14.08
CA GLN A 84 -8.94 -5.43 -13.14
C GLN A 84 -8.62 -5.98 -11.73
N TYR A 85 -7.46 -6.62 -11.54
CA TYR A 85 -6.93 -7.08 -10.24
C TYR A 85 -5.38 -7.14 -10.21
N LEU A 86 -4.66 -6.28 -10.95
CA LEU A 86 -3.19 -6.17 -10.95
C LEU A 86 -2.73 -4.71 -11.09
#